data_AF-A0A8J6TRM5-F1
#
_entry.id   AF-A0A8J6TRM5-F1
#
_cell.length_a   1.000
_cell.length_b   1.000
_cell.length_c   1.000
_cell.angle_alpha   90.00
_cell.angle_beta   90.00
_cell.angle_gamma   90.00
#
_symmetry.space_group_name_H-M   'P 1'
#
loop_
_entity.id
_entity.type
_entity.pdbx_description
1 polymer ?
#
loop_
_entity_poly.entity_id
_entity_poly.type
_entity_poly.pdbx_seq_one_letter_code
_entity_poly.pdbx_strand_id
1 'polypeptide(L)'
;MNTGLQLKNIEEAVLIYYGRIELSNNDIKKLFGCGDGSAIKLKKIAKEKAIAENYQRIDARNVPTKAAYEAWGLDINDLEKRLEKLRKYRR
;
A
#
# COMPACT_ATOMS: atom_id res chain seq x y z
N MET A 1 -8.76 -0.68 -11.67
CA MET A 1 -7.63 -0.28 -12.55
C MET A 1 -6.41 -1.04 -12.08
N ASN A 2 -5.71 -1.75 -12.97
CA ASN A 2 -4.44 -2.39 -12.63
C ASN A 2 -3.36 -1.31 -12.77
N THR A 3 -2.97 -0.66 -11.66
CA THR A 3 -1.83 0.24 -11.68
C THR A 3 -0.60 -0.62 -11.96
N GLY A 4 0.01 -0.50 -13.13
CA GLY A 4 1.19 -1.28 -13.56
C GLY A 4 2.47 -1.00 -12.76
N LEU A 5 2.35 -0.79 -11.45
CA LEU A 5 3.41 -0.46 -10.51
C LEU A 5 3.73 -1.72 -9.70
N GLN A 6 4.99 -2.15 -9.82
CA GLN A 6 5.51 -3.29 -9.09
C GLN A 6 5.86 -2.88 -7.64
N LEU A 7 5.52 -3.73 -6.67
CA LEU A 7 6.00 -3.56 -5.30
C LEU A 7 7.52 -3.64 -5.26
N LYS A 8 8.16 -2.72 -4.53
CA LYS A 8 9.61 -2.73 -4.32
C LYS A 8 10.06 -3.96 -3.54
N ASN A 9 9.32 -4.31 -2.49
CA ASN A 9 9.60 -5.43 -1.62
C ASN A 9 8.30 -5.93 -0.97
N ILE A 10 8.00 -7.23 -1.11
CA ILE A 10 6.82 -7.87 -0.52
C ILE A 10 6.87 -7.83 1.02
N GLU A 11 8.03 -8.06 1.63
CA GLU A 11 8.19 -8.01 3.08
C GLU A 11 7.88 -6.62 3.65
N GLU A 12 8.39 -5.58 2.97
CA GLU A 12 8.12 -4.19 3.33
C GLU A 12 6.62 -3.86 3.20
N ALA A 13 5.95 -4.38 2.17
CA ALA A 13 4.52 -4.20 1.99
C ALA A 13 3.71 -4.88 3.10
N VAL A 14 4.10 -6.08 3.55
CA VAL A 14 3.43 -6.73 4.69
C VAL A 14 3.67 -5.93 5.98
N LEU A 15 4.92 -5.52 6.25
CA LEU A 15 5.26 -4.74 7.45
C LEU A 15 4.53 -3.41 7.53
N ILE A 16 4.43 -2.68 6.42
CA ILE A 16 3.71 -1.40 6.37
C ILE A 16 2.22 -1.60 6.64
N TYR A 17 1.61 -2.66 6.08
CA TYR A 17 0.19 -2.92 6.27
C TYR A 17 -0.17 -3.07 7.75
N TYR A 18 0.61 -3.85 8.49
CA TYR A 18 0.36 -4.10 9.91
C TYR A 18 0.91 -3.02 10.84
N GLY A 19 1.96 -2.31 10.42
CA GLY A 19 2.64 -1.31 11.25
C GLY A 19 2.08 0.12 11.13
N ARG A 20 1.22 0.39 10.13
CA ARG A 20 0.70 1.74 9.87
C ARG A 20 -0.82 1.72 9.71
N ILE A 21 -1.51 2.57 10.47
CA ILE A 21 -2.96 2.79 10.31
C ILE A 21 -3.25 3.66 9.09
N GLU A 22 -2.38 4.63 8.80
CA GLU A 22 -2.46 5.51 7.64
C GLU A 22 -1.09 5.67 6.96
N LEU A 23 -1.12 5.97 5.66
CA LEU A 23 0.05 6.09 4.81
C LEU A 23 0.28 7.54 4.37
N SER A 24 1.52 7.98 4.54
CA SER A 24 2.03 9.23 3.99
C SER A 24 2.59 9.05 2.57
N ASN A 25 3.00 10.14 1.92
CA ASN A 25 3.72 10.04 0.64
C ASN A 25 5.02 9.23 0.78
N ASN A 26 5.70 9.30 1.93
CA ASN A 26 6.95 8.58 2.14
C ASN A 26 6.72 7.07 2.24
N ASP A 27 5.63 6.63 2.88
CA ASP A 27 5.27 5.21 2.93
C ASP A 27 4.94 4.68 1.53
N ILE A 28 4.23 5.47 0.71
CA ILE A 28 3.93 5.12 -0.68
C ILE A 28 5.20 5.00 -1.52
N LYS A 29 6.13 5.95 -1.39
CA LYS A 29 7.45 5.87 -2.06
C LYS A 29 8.23 4.64 -1.59
N LYS A 30 8.12 4.26 -0.31
CA LYS A 30 8.76 3.07 0.24
C LYS A 30 8.18 1.79 -0.36
N LEU A 31 6.86 1.71 -0.49
CA LEU A 31 6.14 0.56 -1.07
C LEU A 31 6.50 0.33 -2.55
N PHE A 32 6.50 1.39 -3.35
CA PHE A 32 6.60 1.28 -4.81
C PHE A 32 7.94 1.72 -5.40
N GLY A 33 8.86 2.24 -4.58
CA GLY A 33 10.15 2.74 -5.06
C GLY A 33 10.03 3.89 -6.06
N CYS A 34 8.97 4.70 -5.95
CA CYS A 34 8.63 5.74 -6.94
C CYS A 34 8.99 7.16 -6.47
N GLY A 35 8.98 8.12 -7.41
CA GLY A 35 9.16 9.54 -7.12
C GLY A 35 7.90 10.24 -6.59
N ASP A 36 8.03 11.49 -6.16
CA ASP A 36 6.94 12.25 -5.51
C ASP A 36 5.68 12.39 -6.37
N GLY A 37 5.83 12.66 -7.68
CA GLY A 37 4.69 12.78 -8.59
C GLY A 37 3.84 11.52 -8.66
N SER A 38 4.48 10.34 -8.71
CA SER A 38 3.79 9.05 -8.70
C SER A 38 3.15 8.77 -7.35
N ALA A 39 3.85 9.07 -6.24
CA ALA A 39 3.32 8.91 -4.90
C ALA A 39 2.07 9.78 -4.65
N ILE A 40 2.05 11.01 -5.14
CA ILE A 40 0.89 11.92 -5.05
C ILE A 40 -0.31 11.34 -5.82
N LYS A 41 -0.10 10.83 -7.04
CA LYS A 41 -1.17 10.20 -7.85
C LYS A 41 -1.74 8.96 -7.16
N LEU A 42 -0.88 8.08 -6.64
CA LEU A 42 -1.30 6.88 -5.90
C LEU A 42 -2.08 7.23 -4.63
N LYS A 43 -1.64 8.25 -3.89
CA LYS A 43 -2.36 8.73 -2.70
C LYS A 43 -3.73 9.27 -3.07
N LYS A 44 -3.86 9.97 -4.20
CA LYS A 44 -5.15 10.47 -4.68
C LYS A 44 -6.13 9.33 -4.95
N ILE A 45 -5.69 8.29 -5.68
CA ILE A 45 -6.50 7.09 -5.94
C ILE A 45 -6.94 6.42 -4.64
N ALA A 46 -6.02 6.26 -3.69
CA ALA A 46 -6.33 5.69 -2.38
C ALA A 46 -7.33 6.56 -1.58
N LYS A 47 -7.23 7.90 -1.67
CA LYS A 47 -8.18 8.82 -1.02
C LYS A 47 -9.57 8.74 -1.63
N GLU A 48 -9.68 8.60 -2.95
CA GLU A 48 -10.96 8.41 -3.65
C GLU A 48 -11.64 7.11 -3.19
N LYS A 49 -10.89 6.01 -3.08
CA LYS A 49 -11.38 4.75 -2.51
C LYS A 49 -11.82 4.90 -1.05
N ALA A 50 -11.02 5.59 -0.24
CA ALA A 50 -11.34 5.83 1.17
C ALA A 50 -12.66 6.60 1.35
N ILE A 51 -12.91 7.61 0.51
CA ILE A 51 -14.15 8.39 0.51
C ILE A 51 -15.33 7.53 0.06
N ALA A 52 -15.17 6.79 -1.05
CA ALA A 52 -16.24 5.96 -1.61
C ALA A 52 -16.72 4.87 -0.63
N GLU A 53 -15.81 4.31 0.17
CA GLU A 53 -16.06 3.22 1.11
C GLU A 53 -16.21 3.71 2.57
N ASN A 54 -16.32 5.02 2.81
CA ASN A 54 -16.49 5.64 4.13
C ASN A 54 -15.41 5.27 5.17
N TYR A 55 -14.16 5.12 4.75
CA TYR A 55 -13.05 4.96 5.69
C TYR A 55 -12.81 6.25 6.47
N GLN A 56 -12.74 6.12 7.80
CA GLN A 56 -12.35 7.24 8.67
C GLN A 56 -10.87 7.57 8.48
N ARG A 57 -10.57 8.85 8.34
CA ARG A 57 -9.21 9.38 8.29
C ARG A 57 -8.87 10.04 9.62
N ILE A 58 -7.68 9.76 10.12
CA ILE A 58 -7.09 10.40 11.31
C ILE A 58 -6.40 11.69 10.87
N ASP A 59 -5.60 11.65 9.80
CA ASP A 59 -4.89 12.81 9.24
C ASP A 59 -5.32 13.10 7.80
N ALA A 60 -5.70 14.36 7.52
CA ALA A 60 -6.07 14.84 6.19
C ALA A 60 -4.93 14.72 5.15
N ARG A 61 -3.66 14.68 5.59
CA ARG A 61 -2.48 14.53 4.72
C ARG A 61 -2.22 13.08 4.32
N ASN A 62 -2.74 12.13 5.07
CA ASN A 62 -2.52 10.70 4.87
C ASN A 62 -3.74 10.01 4.24
N VAL A 63 -3.66 8.69 4.13
CA VAL A 63 -4.75 7.84 3.66
C VAL A 63 -4.81 6.54 4.47
N PRO A 64 -5.98 6.02 4.85
CA PRO A 64 -6.09 4.77 5.58
C PRO A 64 -5.43 3.62 4.83
N THR A 65 -4.58 2.85 5.51
CA THR A 65 -3.76 1.80 4.90
C THR A 65 -4.61 0.77 4.17
N LYS A 66 -5.71 0.33 4.80
CA LYS A 66 -6.63 -0.65 4.20
C LYS A 66 -7.25 -0.14 2.89
N ALA A 67 -7.78 1.08 2.90
CA ALA A 67 -8.34 1.71 1.71
C ALA A 67 -7.28 1.85 0.59
N ALA A 68 -6.04 2.15 0.96
CA ALA A 68 -4.96 2.29 -0.01
C ALA A 68 -4.60 0.96 -0.69
N TYR A 69 -4.48 -0.12 0.08
CA TYR A 69 -4.20 -1.45 -0.45
C TYR A 69 -5.33 -1.93 -1.37
N GLU A 70 -6.58 -1.75 -0.95
CA GLU A 70 -7.75 -2.06 -1.79
C GLU A 70 -7.76 -1.25 -3.09
N ALA A 71 -7.42 0.04 -3.03
CA ALA A 71 -7.39 0.90 -4.20
C ALA A 71 -6.33 0.49 -5.24
N TRP A 72 -5.21 -0.05 -4.78
CA TRP A 72 -4.10 -0.52 -5.63
C TRP A 72 -4.19 -2.01 -5.97
N GLY A 73 -5.24 -2.71 -5.51
CA GLY A 73 -5.42 -4.14 -5.76
C GLY A 73 -4.41 -5.04 -5.02
N LEU A 74 -3.88 -4.57 -3.89
CA LEU A 74 -2.98 -5.34 -3.04
C LEU A 74 -3.80 -6.15 -2.04
N ASP A 75 -3.84 -7.47 -2.21
CA ASP A 75 -4.42 -8.40 -1.23
C ASP A 75 -3.35 -8.79 -0.20
N ILE A 76 -3.53 -8.36 1.04
CA ILE A 76 -2.58 -8.66 2.13
C ILE A 76 -2.43 -10.17 2.35
N ASN A 77 -3.49 -10.97 2.22
CA ASN A 77 -3.41 -12.42 2.43
C ASN A 77 -2.58 -13.10 1.35
N ASP A 78 -2.67 -12.61 0.10
CA ASP A 78 -1.82 -13.08 -1.00
C ASP A 78 -0.36 -12.67 -0.78
N LEU A 79 -0.10 -11.44 -0.34
CA LEU A 79 1.24 -10.96 -0.03
C LEU A 79 1.90 -11.77 1.09
N GLU A 80 1.17 -12.12 2.14
CA GLU A 80 1.64 -12.99 3.22
C GLU A 80 2.03 -14.38 2.71
N LYS A 81 1.16 -15.02 1.93
CA LYS A 81 1.43 -16.33 1.34
C LYS A 81 2.67 -16.31 0.44
N ARG A 82 2.83 -15.26 -0.36
CA ARG A 82 4.02 -15.08 -1.21
C ARG A 82 5.27 -14.87 -0.36
N LEU A 83 5.20 -14.07 0.70
CA LEU A 83 6.31 -13.85 1.62
C LEU A 83 6.75 -15.14 2.31
N GLU A 84 5.80 -15.95 2.78
CA GLU A 84 6.07 -17.26 3.38
C GLU A 84 6.81 -18.18 2.40
N LYS A 85 6.32 -18.28 1.17
CA LYS A 85 6.99 -19.06 0.11
C LYS A 85 8.40 -18.53 -0.17
N LEU A 86 8.58 -17.22 -0.29
CA LEU A 86 9.90 -16.62 -0.50
C LEU A 86 10.88 -16.96 0.63
N ARG A 87 10.43 -16.91 1.88
CA ARG A 87 11.26 -17.29 3.04
C ARG A 87 11.64 -18.78 3.00
N LYS A 88 10.76 -19.65 2.54
CA LYS A 88 11.05 -21.08 2.35
C LYS A 88 12.14 -21.32 1.30
N TYR A 89 12.12 -20.59 0.17
CA TYR A 89 13.10 -20.76 -0.92
C TYR A 89 14.41 -19.98 -0.74
N ARG A 90 14.50 -19.08 0.26
CA ARG A 90 15.75 -18.39 0.64
C ARG A 90 16.55 -19.13 1.72
N ARG A 91 16.02 -20.23 2.25
CA ARG A 91 16.74 -21.18 3.10
C ARG A 91 17.49 -22.17 2.23
#